data_AF-A0A9X4ICK0-F1
#
_entry.id   AF-A0A9X4ICK0-F1
#
_cell.length_a   1.000
_cell.length_b   1.000
_cell.length_c   1.000
_cell.angle_alpha   90.00
_cell.angle_beta   90.00
_cell.angle_gamma   90.00
#
_symmetry.space_group_name_H-M   'P 1'
#
loop_
_entity.id
_entity.type
_entity.pdbx_description
1 polymer ?
#
loop_
_entity_poly.entity_id
_entity_poly.type
_entity_poly.pdbx_seq_one_letter_code
_entity_poly.pdbx_strand_id
1 'polypeptide(L)'
;MLTPPEPLSGLAPPGLPAADMPDPRTTMTLTELADFQAIAGHHITFSLTLACPLRCTHCIVSASPDLKHTTMPVAVAQAYADQMPALAAAGIRSLSFTGGEPFLAREQVKLLTESAAANGIKSGVVTAGHWGKSPTLARRLVEEFRGITNWDISIDSYHLDWIELGTVVNAIEAARDAGRRVTVRYSYNDPPTDADRDIWAAIHDIAGVEIASQRVRTEGRARDLALEAPHRYSPWVKPCLTQGMVVRYDGSIAPCCLNLVEAREHPFQFGDARTRPLADLHRDFLSHPLLQLIRVLGFSEVWTWLRDDGLDALVPEELPDDSCDLCSLLMRKPAVAAYLAERAARPEVEARIALLASRVLGEHTMALHLVRRWREAPDSRPPGFADFDDYVAAVAGEEVGHARAN
;
A
#
# COMPACT_ATOMS: atom_id res chain seq x y z
N MET A 1 -20.66 -11.71 -45.71
CA MET A 1 -19.61 -12.17 -44.80
C MET A 1 -18.36 -11.40 -45.16
N LEU A 2 -18.01 -10.38 -44.37
CA LEU A 2 -16.85 -9.52 -44.60
C LEU A 2 -15.76 -9.98 -43.64
N THR A 3 -14.63 -10.36 -44.20
CA THR A 3 -13.41 -10.82 -43.54
C THR A 3 -12.82 -9.72 -42.64
N PRO A 4 -12.21 -10.07 -41.48
CA PRO A 4 -11.48 -9.11 -40.67
C PRO A 4 -10.23 -8.61 -41.41
N PRO A 5 -9.79 -7.37 -41.18
CA PRO A 5 -8.55 -6.86 -41.77
C PRO A 5 -7.33 -7.60 -41.19
N GLU A 6 -6.36 -7.90 -42.06
CA GLU A 6 -5.06 -8.48 -41.69
C GLU A 6 -4.25 -7.54 -40.76
N PRO A 7 -3.48 -8.09 -39.82
CA PRO A 7 -2.54 -7.30 -39.03
C PRO A 7 -1.42 -6.76 -39.95
N LEU A 8 -1.10 -5.48 -39.80
CA LEU A 8 -0.03 -4.80 -40.50
C LEU A 8 1.33 -5.44 -40.17
N SER A 9 1.74 -6.41 -40.98
CA SER A 9 3.11 -6.92 -40.98
C SER A 9 3.98 -6.09 -41.91
N GLY A 10 5.06 -5.53 -41.39
CA GLY A 10 6.19 -5.08 -42.21
C GLY A 10 6.52 -3.61 -42.08
N LEU A 11 7.28 -3.28 -41.03
CA LEU A 11 8.47 -2.41 -41.01
C LEU A 11 8.88 -2.24 -39.54
N ALA A 12 9.40 -3.31 -38.92
CA ALA A 12 10.19 -3.16 -37.71
C ALA A 12 11.61 -2.77 -38.12
N PRO A 13 12.11 -1.57 -37.78
CA PRO A 13 13.53 -1.28 -37.89
C PRO A 13 14.32 -2.22 -36.95
N PRO A 14 15.60 -2.51 -37.24
CA PRO A 14 16.45 -3.27 -36.33
C PRO A 14 16.51 -2.57 -34.97
N GLY A 15 16.38 -3.39 -33.91
CA GLY A 15 16.09 -2.97 -32.55
C GLY A 15 16.85 -1.75 -32.07
N LEU A 16 16.10 -0.69 -31.77
CA LEU A 16 16.42 0.10 -30.60
C LEU A 16 16.19 -0.82 -29.39
N PRO A 17 17.13 -0.91 -28.43
CA PRO A 17 16.83 -1.64 -27.19
C PRO A 17 15.59 -0.98 -26.58
N ALA A 18 14.53 -1.75 -26.38
CA ALA A 18 13.41 -1.32 -25.54
C ALA A 18 14.04 -0.76 -24.27
N ALA A 19 13.86 0.54 -23.99
CA ALA A 19 14.34 1.14 -22.75
C ALA A 19 13.92 0.21 -21.61
N ASP A 20 14.90 -0.41 -20.96
CA ASP A 20 14.74 -1.68 -20.24
C ASP A 20 13.43 -1.69 -19.44
N MET A 21 12.51 -2.61 -19.76
CA MET A 21 11.32 -2.87 -18.94
C MET A 21 11.77 -2.93 -17.47
N PRO A 22 10.96 -2.41 -16.52
CA PRO A 22 11.41 -2.23 -15.15
C PRO A 22 11.97 -3.54 -14.63
N ASP A 23 13.24 -3.49 -14.26
CA ASP A 23 13.90 -4.61 -13.61
C ASP A 23 13.14 -4.92 -12.33
N PRO A 24 12.57 -6.13 -12.16
CA PRO A 24 11.88 -6.49 -10.92
C PRO A 24 12.82 -6.42 -9.70
N ARG A 25 14.14 -6.36 -9.92
CA ARG A 25 15.14 -6.02 -8.92
C ARG A 25 15.09 -4.52 -8.63
N THR A 26 14.26 -4.12 -7.67
CA THR A 26 14.39 -2.80 -7.06
C THR A 26 15.75 -2.74 -6.35
N THR A 27 16.77 -2.19 -6.99
CA THR A 27 18.04 -1.87 -6.32
C THR A 27 17.82 -0.61 -5.50
N MET A 28 17.38 -0.79 -4.25
CA MET A 28 17.30 0.28 -3.27
C MET A 28 18.61 0.31 -2.48
N THR A 29 19.13 1.51 -2.25
CA THR A 29 20.09 1.73 -1.18
C THR A 29 19.44 1.45 0.17
N LEU A 30 20.25 1.21 1.21
CA LEU A 30 19.72 1.02 2.56
C LEU A 30 18.95 2.25 3.08
N THR A 31 19.36 3.45 2.67
CA THR A 31 18.66 4.70 3.00
C THR A 31 17.29 4.75 2.35
N GLU A 32 17.20 4.48 1.04
CA GLU A 32 15.90 4.43 0.34
C GLU A 32 15.00 3.35 0.95
N LEU A 33 15.53 2.17 1.26
CA LEU A 33 14.77 1.12 1.92
C LEU A 33 14.19 1.59 3.27
N ALA A 34 15.01 2.22 4.11
CA ALA A 34 14.60 2.75 5.40
C ALA A 34 13.53 3.85 5.25
N ASP A 35 13.71 4.78 4.31
CA ASP A 35 12.75 5.84 4.01
C ASP A 35 11.39 5.26 3.59
N PHE A 36 11.41 4.23 2.73
CA PHE A 36 10.19 3.54 2.31
C PHE A 36 9.50 2.78 3.45
N GLN A 37 10.26 2.12 4.32
CA GLN A 37 9.70 1.43 5.48
C GLN A 37 9.07 2.39 6.49
N ALA A 38 9.68 3.57 6.68
CA ALA A 38 9.19 4.60 7.60
C ALA A 38 7.84 5.20 7.19
N ILE A 39 7.47 5.12 5.90
CA ILE A 39 6.16 5.59 5.42
C ILE A 39 5.02 4.97 6.24
N ALA A 40 5.13 3.69 6.62
CA ALA A 40 4.05 2.99 7.29
C ALA A 40 3.64 3.62 8.65
N GLY A 41 4.56 4.28 9.34
CA GLY A 41 4.29 4.97 10.62
C GLY A 41 3.79 6.40 10.48
N HIS A 42 3.79 6.95 9.27
CA HIS A 42 3.48 8.36 9.02
C HIS A 42 2.40 8.58 7.96
N HIS A 43 1.83 7.50 7.42
CA HIS A 43 0.87 7.54 6.34
C HIS A 43 -0.36 6.66 6.59
N ILE A 44 -1.52 7.16 6.17
CA ILE A 44 -2.80 6.46 6.22
C ILE A 44 -3.50 6.55 4.86
N THR A 45 -4.06 5.45 4.39
CA THR A 45 -4.85 5.45 3.15
C THR A 45 -6.33 5.33 3.44
N PHE A 46 -7.16 6.04 2.68
CA PHE A 46 -8.61 5.88 2.68
C PHE A 46 -9.07 5.25 1.34
N SER A 47 -9.59 4.03 1.41
CA SER A 47 -10.27 3.38 0.29
C SER A 47 -11.75 3.76 0.32
N LEU A 48 -12.09 4.89 -0.31
CA LEU A 48 -13.36 5.60 -0.10
C LEU A 48 -14.58 4.94 -0.75
N THR A 49 -14.38 4.19 -1.84
CA THR A 49 -15.46 3.56 -2.60
C THR A 49 -14.91 2.43 -3.44
N LEU A 50 -15.70 1.40 -3.77
CA LEU A 50 -15.38 0.46 -4.85
C LEU A 50 -16.09 0.80 -6.17
N ALA A 51 -16.83 1.92 -6.20
CA ALA A 51 -17.33 2.47 -7.46
C ALA A 51 -16.15 2.91 -8.33
N CYS A 52 -16.15 2.51 -9.59
CA CYS A 52 -15.15 2.91 -10.57
C CYS A 52 -15.80 3.00 -11.95
N PRO A 53 -15.46 3.99 -12.81
CA PRO A 53 -15.96 4.00 -14.17
C PRO A 53 -15.36 2.89 -15.04
N LEU A 54 -14.25 2.29 -14.60
CA LEU A 54 -13.57 1.18 -15.27
C LEU A 54 -13.95 -0.16 -14.63
N ARG A 55 -13.72 -1.25 -15.37
CA ARG A 55 -13.77 -2.63 -14.85
C ARG A 55 -12.54 -3.41 -15.36
N CYS A 56 -11.34 -2.90 -15.07
CA CYS A 56 -10.08 -3.51 -15.50
C CYS A 56 -9.98 -4.97 -15.03
N THR A 57 -9.52 -5.86 -15.91
CA THR A 57 -9.46 -7.31 -15.65
C THR A 57 -8.49 -7.67 -14.52
N HIS A 58 -7.43 -6.90 -14.31
CA HIS A 58 -6.46 -7.15 -13.24
C HIS A 58 -6.85 -6.55 -11.86
N CYS A 59 -7.99 -5.86 -11.75
CA CYS A 59 -8.29 -5.03 -10.59
C CYS A 59 -8.39 -5.83 -9.28
N ILE A 60 -7.49 -5.52 -8.35
CA ILE A 60 -7.35 -6.21 -7.06
C ILE A 60 -8.58 -6.08 -6.15
N VAL A 61 -9.21 -4.89 -6.12
CA VAL A 61 -10.39 -4.65 -5.28
C VAL A 61 -11.70 -5.00 -5.99
N SER A 62 -11.62 -5.52 -7.22
CA SER A 62 -12.78 -5.82 -8.06
C SER A 62 -13.75 -4.65 -8.22
N ALA A 63 -13.24 -3.41 -8.23
CA ALA A 63 -14.04 -2.20 -8.40
C ALA A 63 -14.82 -2.20 -9.72
N SER A 64 -15.99 -1.57 -9.74
CA SER A 64 -16.81 -1.49 -10.96
C SER A 64 -17.86 -0.37 -10.89
N PRO A 65 -18.51 -0.02 -12.02
CA PRO A 65 -19.55 1.01 -12.03
C PRO A 65 -20.78 0.67 -11.16
N ASP A 66 -21.00 -0.61 -10.87
CA ASP A 66 -22.19 -1.12 -10.15
C ASP A 66 -22.03 -1.05 -8.63
N LEU A 67 -20.82 -0.79 -8.13
CA LEU A 67 -20.51 -0.80 -6.70
C LEU A 67 -20.72 0.57 -6.02
N LYS A 68 -21.60 1.42 -6.54
CA LYS A 68 -21.90 2.75 -5.95
C LYS A 68 -22.33 2.68 -4.49
N HIS A 69 -23.02 1.60 -4.11
CA HIS A 69 -23.46 1.33 -2.74
C HIS A 69 -22.31 1.11 -1.74
N THR A 70 -21.08 0.89 -2.22
CA THR A 70 -19.87 0.72 -1.42
C THR A 70 -19.12 2.05 -1.20
N THR A 71 -19.81 3.19 -1.32
CA THR A 71 -19.20 4.50 -1.07
C THR A 71 -19.33 4.88 0.40
N MET A 72 -18.23 5.31 1.01
CA MET A 72 -18.19 5.76 2.38
C MET A 72 -19.25 6.86 2.62
N PRO A 73 -20.11 6.75 3.64
CA PRO A 73 -21.05 7.80 3.96
C PRO A 73 -20.34 9.11 4.30
N VAL A 74 -20.86 10.25 3.82
CA VAL A 74 -20.27 11.57 4.06
C VAL A 74 -20.11 11.86 5.56
N ALA A 75 -21.10 11.51 6.38
CA ALA A 75 -21.03 11.68 7.83
C ALA A 75 -19.88 10.91 8.48
N VAL A 76 -19.51 9.75 7.93
CA VAL A 76 -18.35 8.97 8.38
C VAL A 76 -17.05 9.67 7.97
N ALA A 77 -16.97 10.17 6.74
CA ALA A 77 -15.82 10.96 6.29
C ALA A 77 -15.63 12.24 7.12
N GLN A 78 -16.72 12.91 7.52
CA GLN A 78 -16.68 14.04 8.44
C GLN A 78 -16.11 13.62 9.81
N ALA A 79 -16.59 12.52 10.39
CA ALA A 79 -16.08 12.01 11.67
C ALA A 79 -14.59 11.62 11.60
N TYR A 80 -14.10 11.19 10.44
CA TYR A 80 -12.67 10.94 10.21
C TYR A 80 -11.88 12.24 10.02
N ALA A 81 -12.45 13.24 9.33
CA ALA A 81 -11.88 14.56 9.20
C ALA A 81 -11.70 15.24 10.57
N ASP A 82 -12.63 15.06 11.50
CA ASP A 82 -12.54 15.60 12.86
C ASP A 82 -11.41 14.97 13.69
N GLN A 83 -10.87 13.83 13.25
CA GLN A 83 -9.76 13.12 13.92
C GLN A 83 -8.36 13.50 13.38
N MET A 84 -8.27 14.35 12.36
CA MET A 84 -6.98 14.78 11.79
C MET A 84 -6.00 15.40 12.81
N PRO A 85 -6.44 16.23 13.79
CA PRO A 85 -5.54 16.72 14.82
C PRO A 85 -4.90 15.60 15.65
N ALA A 86 -5.69 14.58 16.01
CA ALA A 86 -5.20 13.43 16.76
C ALA A 86 -4.24 12.57 15.92
N LEU A 87 -4.50 12.41 14.62
CA LEU A 87 -3.59 11.74 13.69
C LEU A 87 -2.27 12.48 13.52
N ALA A 88 -2.31 13.81 13.38
CA ALA A 88 -1.10 14.63 13.31
C ALA A 88 -0.26 14.50 14.59
N ALA A 89 -0.91 14.54 15.76
CA ALA A 89 -0.27 14.31 17.05
C ALA A 89 0.30 12.89 17.20
N ALA A 90 -0.32 11.89 16.56
CA ALA A 90 0.15 10.52 16.50
C ALA A 90 1.26 10.27 15.45
N GLY A 91 1.77 11.31 14.81
CA GLY A 91 2.89 11.19 13.87
C GLY A 91 2.50 11.08 12.40
N ILE A 92 1.21 11.11 12.04
CA ILE A 92 0.80 11.10 10.63
C ILE A 92 1.21 12.40 9.95
N ARG A 93 1.80 12.29 8.76
CA ARG A 93 2.28 13.40 7.93
C ARG A 93 1.71 13.38 6.52
N SER A 94 1.19 12.25 6.08
CA SER A 94 0.51 12.13 4.80
C SER A 94 -0.72 11.23 4.87
N LEU A 95 -1.65 11.45 3.95
CA LEU A 95 -2.71 10.52 3.64
C LEU A 95 -2.85 10.33 2.13
N SER A 96 -3.49 9.25 1.72
CA SER A 96 -3.84 9.02 0.32
C SER A 96 -5.27 8.53 0.15
N PHE A 97 -5.86 8.80 -1.00
CA PHE A 97 -7.16 8.28 -1.38
C PHE A 97 -7.02 7.21 -2.46
N THR A 98 -7.75 6.11 -2.32
CA THR A 98 -7.81 4.99 -3.27
C THR A 98 -9.21 4.34 -3.25
N GLY A 99 -9.31 3.13 -3.78
CA GLY A 99 -10.49 2.28 -3.81
C GLY A 99 -10.72 1.78 -5.23
N GLY A 100 -11.90 2.02 -5.77
CA GLY A 100 -12.14 2.13 -7.20
C GLY A 100 -11.62 3.46 -7.70
N GLU A 101 -12.50 4.45 -7.83
CA GLU A 101 -12.14 5.81 -8.24
C GLU A 101 -12.49 6.83 -7.16
N PRO A 102 -11.49 7.42 -6.46
CA PRO A 102 -11.70 8.38 -5.39
C PRO A 102 -12.58 9.57 -5.78
N PHE A 103 -12.50 10.04 -7.04
CA PHE A 103 -13.29 11.19 -7.50
C PHE A 103 -14.78 10.87 -7.76
N LEU A 104 -15.23 9.64 -7.49
CA LEU A 104 -16.66 9.34 -7.33
C LEU A 104 -17.16 9.60 -5.88
N ALA A 105 -16.24 9.76 -4.92
CA ALA A 105 -16.49 10.14 -3.52
C ALA A 105 -15.98 11.58 -3.25
N ARG A 106 -16.40 12.53 -4.11
CA ARG A 106 -15.88 13.92 -4.15
C ARG A 106 -15.98 14.65 -2.81
N GLU A 107 -17.12 14.54 -2.15
CA GLU A 107 -17.37 15.24 -0.89
C GLU A 107 -16.47 14.70 0.23
N GLN A 108 -16.28 13.39 0.29
CA GLN A 108 -15.39 12.71 1.22
C GLN A 108 -13.94 13.12 1.00
N VAL A 109 -13.48 13.11 -0.27
CA VAL A 109 -12.12 13.57 -0.63
C VAL A 109 -11.93 15.02 -0.18
N LYS A 110 -12.91 15.90 -0.44
CA LYS A 110 -12.83 17.32 -0.06
C LYS A 110 -12.71 17.49 1.46
N LEU A 111 -13.62 16.89 2.24
CA LEU A 111 -13.63 16.99 3.70
C LEU A 111 -12.30 16.52 4.31
N LEU A 112 -11.82 15.35 3.88
CA LEU A 112 -10.59 14.76 4.41
C LEU A 112 -9.35 15.57 4.00
N THR A 113 -9.29 16.04 2.75
CA THR A 113 -8.17 16.85 2.25
C THR A 113 -8.11 18.21 2.95
N GLU A 114 -9.24 18.89 3.12
CA GLU A 114 -9.31 20.19 3.79
C GLU A 114 -8.89 20.09 5.26
N SER A 115 -9.38 19.09 5.98
CA SER A 115 -8.98 18.86 7.37
C SER A 115 -7.50 18.43 7.50
N ALA A 116 -7.01 17.58 6.60
CA ALA A 116 -5.60 17.20 6.57
C ALA A 116 -4.68 18.40 6.36
N ALA A 117 -5.00 19.26 5.38
CA ALA A 117 -4.23 20.47 5.10
C ALA A 117 -4.22 21.44 6.30
N ALA A 118 -5.36 21.59 7.00
CA ALA A 118 -5.46 22.40 8.21
C ALA A 118 -4.57 21.90 9.37
N ASN A 119 -4.17 20.63 9.34
CA ASN A 119 -3.32 19.99 10.35
C ASN A 119 -1.91 19.65 9.81
N GLY A 120 -1.49 20.24 8.69
CA GLY A 120 -0.16 20.03 8.12
C GLY A 120 0.09 18.64 7.51
N ILE A 121 -0.97 17.86 7.26
CA ILE A 121 -0.92 16.53 6.64
C ILE A 121 -1.06 16.69 5.13
N LYS A 122 -0.10 16.14 4.36
CA LYS A 122 -0.13 16.14 2.89
C LYS A 122 -1.12 15.11 2.36
N SER A 123 -1.83 15.44 1.28
CA SER A 123 -2.79 14.52 0.67
C SER A 123 -2.33 14.05 -0.71
N GLY A 124 -2.48 12.75 -0.97
CA GLY A 124 -2.26 12.12 -2.27
C GLY A 124 -3.51 11.40 -2.80
N VAL A 125 -3.51 11.03 -4.08
CA VAL A 125 -4.59 10.26 -4.69
C VAL A 125 -4.05 9.25 -5.69
N VAL A 126 -4.58 8.03 -5.64
CA VAL A 126 -4.42 7.01 -6.68
C VAL A 126 -5.69 6.97 -7.52
N THR A 127 -5.62 7.33 -8.80
CA THR A 127 -6.77 7.51 -9.69
C THR A 127 -6.53 6.90 -11.07
N ALA A 128 -7.60 6.52 -11.78
CA ALA A 128 -7.52 6.02 -13.16
C ALA A 128 -7.40 7.14 -14.20
N GLY A 129 -7.50 8.42 -13.81
CA GLY A 129 -7.37 9.54 -14.75
C GLY A 129 -8.54 9.71 -15.74
N HIS A 130 -9.60 8.90 -15.64
CA HIS A 130 -10.75 8.86 -16.56
C HIS A 130 -11.48 10.21 -16.75
N TRP A 131 -11.27 11.14 -15.82
CA TRP A 131 -11.81 12.50 -15.81
C TRP A 131 -11.06 13.44 -16.77
N GLY A 132 -9.90 13.05 -17.27
CA GLY A 132 -9.08 13.79 -18.24
C GLY A 132 -9.58 13.74 -19.68
N LYS A 133 -10.90 13.66 -19.92
CA LYS A 133 -11.49 13.52 -21.27
C LYS A 133 -11.17 14.70 -22.20
N SER A 134 -10.80 15.84 -21.61
CA SER A 134 -10.23 16.98 -22.31
C SER A 134 -9.31 17.76 -21.35
N PRO A 135 -8.37 18.57 -21.87
CA PRO A 135 -7.53 19.43 -21.03
C PRO A 135 -8.32 20.33 -20.09
N THR A 136 -9.48 20.85 -20.54
CA THR A 136 -10.34 21.71 -19.72
C THR A 136 -10.98 20.96 -18.56
N LEU A 137 -11.46 19.73 -18.79
CA LEU A 137 -12.05 18.92 -17.72
C LEU A 137 -10.99 18.47 -16.72
N ALA A 138 -9.81 18.11 -17.22
CA ALA A 138 -8.67 17.74 -16.41
C ALA A 138 -8.26 18.88 -15.46
N ARG A 139 -8.06 20.08 -16.00
CA ARG A 139 -7.72 21.27 -15.23
C ARG A 139 -8.77 21.60 -14.17
N ARG A 140 -10.06 21.56 -14.53
CA ARG A 140 -11.15 21.83 -13.60
C ARG A 140 -11.12 20.91 -12.38
N LEU A 141 -10.87 19.62 -12.58
CA LEU A 141 -10.79 18.67 -11.46
C LEU A 141 -9.58 18.96 -10.57
N VAL A 142 -8.40 19.17 -11.15
CA VAL A 142 -7.19 19.46 -10.37
C VAL A 142 -7.33 20.76 -9.56
N GLU A 143 -7.98 21.79 -10.14
CA GLU A 143 -8.29 23.06 -9.45
C GLU A 143 -9.30 22.87 -8.30
N GLU A 144 -10.31 22.01 -8.49
CA GLU A 144 -11.30 21.66 -7.46
C GLU A 144 -10.63 21.03 -6.23
N PHE A 145 -9.61 20.19 -6.44
CA PHE A 145 -8.92 19.45 -5.38
C PHE A 145 -7.50 19.97 -5.10
N ARG A 146 -7.35 21.31 -4.99
CA ARG A 146 -6.06 21.99 -4.76
C ARG A 146 -5.26 21.55 -3.53
N GLY A 147 -5.89 20.86 -2.56
CA GLY A 147 -5.21 20.34 -1.37
C GLY A 147 -4.49 19.02 -1.60
N ILE A 148 -4.75 18.34 -2.74
CA ILE A 148 -4.03 17.13 -3.14
C ILE A 148 -2.70 17.55 -3.79
N THR A 149 -1.59 17.15 -3.17
CA THR A 149 -0.23 17.51 -3.59
C THR A 149 0.46 16.43 -4.41
N ASN A 150 0.00 15.18 -4.29
CA ASN A 150 0.58 14.00 -4.92
C ASN A 150 -0.48 13.28 -5.75
N TRP A 151 -0.20 13.04 -7.03
CA TRP A 151 -1.14 12.42 -7.97
C TRP A 151 -0.49 11.17 -8.57
N ASP A 152 -0.98 10.02 -8.15
CA ASP A 152 -0.63 8.72 -8.69
C ASP A 152 -1.68 8.36 -9.75
N ILE A 153 -1.33 8.46 -11.02
CA ILE A 153 -2.28 8.26 -12.13
C ILE A 153 -1.97 6.93 -12.82
N SER A 154 -2.95 6.02 -12.81
CA SER A 154 -2.78 4.63 -13.24
C SER A 154 -3.06 4.45 -14.73
N ILE A 155 -2.15 3.79 -15.45
CA ILE A 155 -2.34 3.36 -16.83
C ILE A 155 -1.47 2.15 -17.11
N ASP A 156 -2.05 1.13 -17.72
CA ASP A 156 -1.40 -0.10 -18.17
C ASP A 156 -2.26 -0.74 -19.27
N SER A 157 -1.81 -1.88 -19.81
CA SER A 157 -2.48 -2.62 -20.87
C SER A 157 -3.96 -2.93 -20.55
N TYR A 158 -4.32 -3.16 -19.29
CA TYR A 158 -5.69 -3.48 -18.88
C TYR A 158 -6.59 -2.25 -18.68
N HIS A 159 -6.01 -1.06 -18.52
CA HIS A 159 -6.78 0.19 -18.47
C HIS A 159 -7.25 0.60 -19.87
N LEU A 160 -6.50 0.26 -20.92
CA LEU A 160 -6.80 0.67 -22.30
C LEU A 160 -8.11 0.11 -22.85
N ASP A 161 -8.60 -1.00 -22.31
CA ASP A 161 -9.94 -1.53 -22.61
C ASP A 161 -11.07 -0.54 -22.22
N TRP A 162 -10.76 0.45 -21.38
CA TRP A 162 -11.74 1.37 -20.79
C TRP A 162 -11.41 2.85 -20.98
N ILE A 163 -10.14 3.23 -21.09
CA ILE A 163 -9.70 4.62 -21.23
C ILE A 163 -8.55 4.76 -22.23
N GLU A 164 -8.60 5.81 -23.03
CA GLU A 164 -7.54 6.14 -23.97
C GLU A 164 -6.31 6.73 -23.25
N LEU A 165 -5.10 6.42 -23.71
CA LEU A 165 -3.86 7.00 -23.17
C LEU A 165 -3.89 8.54 -23.17
N GLY A 166 -4.43 9.16 -24.23
CA GLY A 166 -4.56 10.63 -24.30
C GLY A 166 -5.44 11.23 -23.19
N THR A 167 -6.41 10.47 -22.68
CA THR A 167 -7.23 10.89 -21.52
C THR A 167 -6.35 10.98 -20.26
N VAL A 168 -5.47 10.01 -20.08
CA VAL A 168 -4.52 9.97 -18.97
C VAL A 168 -3.45 11.07 -19.11
N VAL A 169 -2.94 11.30 -20.32
CA VAL A 169 -1.99 12.39 -20.59
C VAL A 169 -2.57 13.75 -20.19
N ASN A 170 -3.83 14.05 -20.55
CA ASN A 170 -4.48 15.28 -20.11
C ASN A 170 -4.54 15.41 -18.57
N ALA A 171 -4.77 14.30 -17.86
CA ALA A 171 -4.80 14.29 -16.40
C ALA A 171 -3.40 14.54 -15.80
N ILE A 172 -2.36 13.93 -16.37
CA ILE A 172 -0.96 14.15 -16.01
C ILE A 172 -0.56 15.62 -16.22
N GLU A 173 -0.83 16.17 -17.41
CA GLU A 173 -0.52 17.55 -17.76
C GLU A 173 -1.24 18.54 -16.85
N ALA A 174 -2.54 18.34 -16.60
CA ALA A 174 -3.29 19.22 -15.71
C ALA A 174 -2.73 19.26 -14.27
N ALA A 175 -2.31 18.10 -13.74
CA ALA A 175 -1.70 18.03 -12.41
C ALA A 175 -0.32 18.70 -12.39
N ARG A 176 0.49 18.52 -13.43
CA ARG A 176 1.82 19.16 -13.55
C ARG A 176 1.73 20.67 -13.72
N ASP A 177 0.84 21.15 -14.59
CA ASP A 177 0.58 22.58 -14.82
C ASP A 177 0.15 23.29 -13.54
N ALA A 178 -0.56 22.57 -12.65
CA ALA A 178 -0.95 23.07 -11.34
C ALA A 178 0.14 22.92 -10.26
N GLY A 179 1.38 22.58 -10.64
CA GLY A 179 2.53 22.44 -9.75
C GLY A 179 2.46 21.24 -8.80
N ARG A 180 1.74 20.17 -9.17
CA ARG A 180 1.60 18.96 -8.34
C ARG A 180 2.65 17.93 -8.67
N ARG A 181 3.01 17.09 -7.68
CA ARG A 181 3.84 15.91 -7.94
C ARG A 181 2.98 14.87 -8.64
N VAL A 182 3.48 14.32 -9.75
CA VAL A 182 2.78 13.30 -10.54
C VAL A 182 3.66 12.08 -10.70
N THR A 183 3.10 10.92 -10.40
CA THR A 183 3.71 9.62 -10.62
C THR A 183 2.75 8.79 -11.46
N VAL A 184 3.22 8.21 -12.56
CA VAL A 184 2.46 7.23 -13.34
C VAL A 184 2.59 5.88 -12.67
N ARG A 185 1.45 5.27 -12.33
CA ARG A 185 1.41 3.90 -11.82
C ARG A 185 1.17 2.94 -12.97
N TYR A 186 2.11 2.03 -13.16
CA TYR A 186 2.12 1.10 -14.29
C TYR A 186 2.17 -0.35 -13.79
N SER A 187 1.15 -1.14 -14.12
CA SER A 187 1.13 -2.57 -13.81
C SER A 187 1.54 -3.41 -15.02
N TYR A 188 2.33 -4.48 -14.81
CA TYR A 188 2.81 -5.34 -15.91
C TYR A 188 2.65 -6.83 -15.61
N ASN A 189 2.50 -7.66 -16.65
CA ASN A 189 2.60 -9.11 -16.54
C ASN A 189 4.06 -9.54 -16.44
N ASP A 190 4.34 -10.66 -15.78
CA ASP A 190 5.69 -11.24 -15.71
C ASP A 190 5.64 -12.64 -16.33
N PRO A 191 6.27 -12.88 -17.50
CA PRO A 191 7.06 -11.91 -18.26
C PRO A 191 6.15 -10.87 -18.93
N PRO A 192 6.65 -9.66 -19.26
CA PRO A 192 5.84 -8.64 -19.92
C PRO A 192 5.27 -9.12 -21.24
N THR A 193 4.00 -8.78 -21.50
CA THR A 193 3.37 -8.99 -22.81
C THR A 193 3.82 -7.93 -23.82
N ASP A 194 3.46 -8.08 -25.09
CA ASP A 194 3.70 -7.03 -26.09
C ASP A 194 2.92 -5.75 -25.76
N ALA A 195 1.67 -5.87 -25.29
CA ALA A 195 0.86 -4.73 -24.86
C ALA A 195 1.49 -3.98 -23.66
N ASP A 196 2.12 -4.72 -22.73
CA ASP A 196 2.87 -4.12 -21.63
C ASP A 196 4.07 -3.32 -22.16
N ARG A 197 4.86 -3.89 -23.08
CA ARG A 197 6.00 -3.21 -23.70
C ARG A 197 5.60 -1.94 -24.46
N ASP A 198 4.50 -2.02 -25.21
CA ASP A 198 4.00 -0.88 -26.00
C ASP A 198 3.59 0.28 -25.08
N ILE A 199 2.88 -0.01 -23.99
CA ILE A 199 2.49 1.03 -23.02
C ILE A 199 3.68 1.57 -22.25
N TRP A 200 4.62 0.71 -21.85
CA TRP A 200 5.85 1.15 -21.22
C TRP A 200 6.61 2.17 -22.07
N ALA A 201 6.78 1.90 -23.37
CA ALA A 201 7.40 2.84 -24.29
C ALA A 201 6.62 4.17 -24.35
N ALA A 202 5.28 4.08 -24.48
CA ALA A 202 4.43 5.26 -24.59
C ALA A 202 4.44 6.16 -23.33
N ILE A 203 4.49 5.58 -22.12
CA ILE A 203 4.56 6.37 -20.87
C ILE A 203 5.96 6.92 -20.62
N HIS A 204 7.01 6.22 -21.07
CA HIS A 204 8.39 6.68 -20.93
C HIS A 204 8.69 7.89 -21.84
N ASP A 205 7.96 8.02 -22.95
CA ASP A 205 8.02 9.19 -23.83
C ASP A 205 7.34 10.45 -23.22
N ILE A 206 6.60 10.30 -22.12
CA ILE A 206 5.99 11.44 -21.41
C ILE A 206 7.10 12.17 -20.63
N ALA A 207 7.61 13.26 -21.21
CA ALA A 207 8.76 13.99 -20.70
C ALA A 207 8.65 14.38 -19.22
N GLY A 208 9.56 13.87 -18.38
CA GLY A 208 9.70 14.27 -16.97
C GLY A 208 8.64 13.67 -16.03
N VAL A 209 8.04 12.54 -16.39
CA VAL A 209 7.15 11.79 -15.52
C VAL A 209 7.93 10.78 -14.68
N GLU A 210 7.62 10.68 -13.38
CA GLU A 210 8.08 9.57 -12.55
C GLU A 210 7.19 8.36 -12.81
N ILE A 211 7.77 7.16 -12.96
CA ILE A 211 7.01 5.93 -13.16
C ILE A 211 7.26 4.99 -11.98
N ALA A 212 6.19 4.61 -11.30
CA ALA A 212 6.20 3.55 -10.30
C ALA A 212 5.56 2.30 -10.92
N SER A 213 6.36 1.23 -11.06
CA SER A 213 5.91 -0.01 -11.69
C SER A 213 5.65 -1.13 -10.67
N GLN A 214 4.70 -1.99 -10.97
CA GLN A 214 4.39 -3.15 -10.14
C GLN A 214 3.93 -4.33 -11.00
N ARG A 215 4.34 -5.55 -10.65
CA ARG A 215 3.78 -6.76 -11.27
C ARG A 215 2.30 -6.91 -10.91
N VAL A 216 1.49 -7.33 -11.89
CA VAL A 216 0.11 -7.74 -11.67
C VAL A 216 0.07 -8.90 -10.66
N ARG A 217 -0.74 -8.75 -9.61
CA ARG A 217 -0.91 -9.76 -8.56
C ARG A 217 -2.10 -10.63 -8.88
N THR A 218 -2.05 -11.92 -8.53
CA THR A 218 -3.14 -12.88 -8.73
C THR A 218 -4.23 -12.69 -7.67
N GLU A 219 -4.80 -11.50 -7.62
CA GLU A 219 -5.77 -11.06 -6.62
C GLU A 219 -6.97 -10.33 -7.23
N GLY A 220 -8.11 -10.36 -6.54
CA GLY A 220 -9.35 -9.81 -7.08
C GLY A 220 -9.73 -10.48 -8.40
N ARG A 221 -10.03 -9.68 -9.43
CA ARG A 221 -10.35 -10.20 -10.77
C ARG A 221 -9.16 -10.83 -11.49
N ALA A 222 -7.93 -10.49 -11.10
CA ALA A 222 -6.74 -11.08 -11.69
C ALA A 222 -6.57 -12.57 -11.34
N ARG A 223 -7.36 -13.12 -10.41
CA ARG A 223 -7.36 -14.56 -10.09
C ARG A 223 -7.77 -15.43 -11.28
N ASP A 224 -8.60 -14.87 -12.16
CA ASP A 224 -9.07 -15.56 -13.37
C ASP A 224 -8.10 -15.39 -14.55
N LEU A 225 -7.01 -14.63 -14.36
CA LEU A 225 -5.96 -14.48 -15.37
C LEU A 225 -5.00 -15.66 -15.29
N ALA A 226 -4.73 -16.27 -16.45
CA ALA A 226 -3.66 -17.24 -16.61
C ALA A 226 -2.31 -16.51 -16.68
N LEU A 227 -1.89 -15.95 -15.55
CA LEU A 227 -0.59 -15.31 -15.43
C LEU A 227 0.50 -16.39 -15.41
N GLU A 228 1.49 -16.25 -16.28
CA GLU A 228 2.70 -17.06 -16.16
C GLU A 228 3.43 -16.71 -14.85
N ALA A 229 4.18 -17.67 -14.32
CA ALA A 229 4.99 -17.48 -13.13
C ALA A 229 6.48 -17.75 -13.43
N PRO A 230 7.20 -16.87 -14.13
CA PRO A 230 8.65 -16.92 -14.12
C PRO A 230 9.17 -16.07 -12.96
N HIS A 231 9.80 -16.72 -12.00
CA HIS A 231 10.75 -16.07 -11.10
C HIS A 231 12.17 -16.53 -11.40
N ARG A 232 13.14 -15.63 -11.23
CA ARG A 232 14.50 -16.00 -10.78
C ARG A 232 14.97 -15.06 -9.66
N TYR A 233 14.66 -15.47 -8.42
CA TYR A 233 15.29 -15.16 -7.13
C TYR A 233 14.73 -14.00 -6.27
N SER A 234 14.28 -14.32 -5.05
CA SER A 234 14.71 -13.69 -3.77
C SER A 234 14.16 -14.50 -2.57
N PRO A 235 15.00 -15.21 -1.78
CA PRO A 235 14.53 -16.10 -0.72
C PRO A 235 14.19 -15.30 0.54
N TRP A 236 13.08 -14.57 0.47
CA TRP A 236 12.25 -14.10 1.59
C TRP A 236 12.87 -13.16 2.63
N VAL A 237 14.11 -12.72 2.44
CA VAL A 237 14.74 -11.67 3.27
C VAL A 237 14.20 -10.27 2.98
N LYS A 238 13.41 -10.10 1.90
CA LYS A 238 12.82 -8.81 1.53
C LYS A 238 11.77 -8.41 2.58
N PRO A 239 11.94 -7.26 3.26
CA PRO A 239 10.98 -6.80 4.25
C PRO A 239 9.63 -6.44 3.59
N CYS A 240 8.56 -6.51 4.39
CA CYS A 240 7.27 -5.95 3.99
C CYS A 240 7.37 -4.41 3.89
N LEU A 241 7.08 -3.86 2.72
CA LEU A 241 7.09 -2.42 2.43
C LEU A 241 5.67 -1.83 2.43
N THR A 242 4.82 -2.27 3.38
CA THR A 242 3.50 -1.64 3.52
C THR A 242 3.68 -0.14 3.76
N GLN A 243 2.89 0.68 3.06
CA GLN A 243 2.93 2.13 3.18
C GLN A 243 2.01 2.65 4.30
N GLY A 244 1.46 1.77 5.14
CA GLY A 244 0.58 2.14 6.25
C GLY A 244 -0.78 1.48 6.16
N MET A 245 -1.57 1.68 7.21
CA MET A 245 -2.90 1.09 7.30
C MET A 245 -3.87 1.72 6.29
N VAL A 246 -4.84 0.93 5.84
CA VAL A 246 -5.89 1.38 4.92
C VAL A 246 -7.25 1.32 5.60
N VAL A 247 -7.91 2.47 5.72
CA VAL A 247 -9.29 2.60 6.18
C VAL A 247 -10.21 2.37 4.99
N ARG A 248 -11.03 1.32 5.04
CA ARG A 248 -11.99 1.02 3.97
C ARG A 248 -13.28 1.82 4.11
N TYR A 249 -14.07 1.83 3.05
CA TYR A 249 -15.32 2.57 2.93
C TYR A 249 -16.34 2.23 4.04
N ASP A 250 -16.24 1.04 4.61
CA ASP A 250 -17.08 0.53 5.69
C ASP A 250 -16.42 0.59 7.07
N GLY A 251 -15.29 1.29 7.20
CA GLY A 251 -14.58 1.47 8.47
C GLY A 251 -13.63 0.34 8.85
N SER A 252 -13.68 -0.81 8.19
CA SER A 252 -12.70 -1.89 8.44
C SER A 252 -11.28 -1.46 8.06
N ILE A 253 -10.28 -1.96 8.78
CA ILE A 253 -8.87 -1.63 8.55
C ILE A 253 -8.12 -2.79 7.91
N ALA A 254 -7.52 -2.53 6.75
CA ALA A 254 -6.58 -3.43 6.10
C ALA A 254 -5.12 -3.03 6.36
N PRO A 255 -4.17 -3.98 6.39
CA PRO A 255 -2.75 -3.71 6.66
C PRO A 255 -2.00 -3.07 5.48
N CYS A 256 -2.50 -3.22 4.24
CA CYS A 256 -1.82 -2.76 3.02
C CYS A 256 -2.76 -2.82 1.81
N CYS A 257 -2.28 -2.33 0.66
CA CYS A 257 -3.00 -2.31 -0.62
C CYS A 257 -3.35 -3.70 -1.18
N LEU A 258 -2.46 -4.70 -1.03
CA LEU A 258 -2.73 -6.07 -1.47
C LEU A 258 -3.95 -6.66 -0.74
N ASN A 259 -4.14 -6.23 0.51
CA ASN A 259 -5.23 -6.65 1.35
C ASN A 259 -6.45 -5.76 1.21
N LEU A 260 -6.63 -5.06 0.09
CA LEU A 260 -7.91 -4.43 -0.26
C LEU A 260 -8.87 -5.38 -1.00
N VAL A 261 -8.50 -6.65 -1.16
CA VAL A 261 -9.37 -7.68 -1.70
C VAL A 261 -10.60 -7.86 -0.80
N GLU A 262 -11.79 -7.89 -1.42
CA GLU A 262 -13.06 -7.93 -0.70
C GLU A 262 -13.36 -9.25 0.02
N ALA A 263 -12.59 -10.32 -0.20
CA ALA A 263 -12.71 -11.57 0.56
C ALA A 263 -12.35 -11.39 2.05
N ARG A 264 -11.46 -10.44 2.39
CA ARG A 264 -11.07 -10.08 3.77
C ARG A 264 -10.54 -11.23 4.65
N GLU A 265 -9.99 -12.26 4.01
CA GLU A 265 -9.49 -13.45 4.69
C GLU A 265 -8.13 -13.22 5.38
N HIS A 266 -7.58 -12.00 5.32
CA HIS A 266 -6.27 -11.68 5.86
C HIS A 266 -6.34 -11.51 7.41
N PRO A 267 -5.43 -12.12 8.19
CA PRO A 267 -5.46 -12.13 9.65
C PRO A 267 -5.13 -10.77 10.28
N PHE A 268 -4.36 -9.93 9.60
CA PHE A 268 -4.20 -8.53 10.04
C PHE A 268 -5.52 -7.78 9.85
N GLN A 269 -6.27 -7.66 10.93
CA GLN A 269 -7.48 -6.85 11.04
C GLN A 269 -7.34 -5.99 12.29
N PHE A 270 -7.40 -4.67 12.13
CA PHE A 270 -7.18 -3.74 13.25
C PHE A 270 -8.49 -3.25 13.90
N GLY A 271 -9.64 -3.71 13.41
CA GLY A 271 -10.97 -3.35 13.92
C GLY A 271 -11.73 -2.41 12.98
N ASP A 272 -12.60 -1.57 13.57
CA ASP A 272 -13.54 -0.71 12.85
C ASP A 272 -13.41 0.75 13.28
N ALA A 273 -12.96 1.61 12.36
CA ALA A 273 -12.78 3.05 12.53
C ALA A 273 -14.07 3.82 12.83
N ARG A 274 -15.25 3.24 12.59
CA ARG A 274 -16.54 3.85 12.99
C ARG A 274 -16.79 3.77 14.49
N THR A 275 -16.09 2.86 15.18
CA THR A 275 -16.28 2.59 16.61
C THR A 275 -15.03 2.88 17.44
N ARG A 276 -13.87 2.97 16.79
CA ARG A 276 -12.57 3.21 17.44
C ARG A 276 -11.86 4.41 16.82
N PRO A 277 -11.13 5.22 17.61
CA PRO A 277 -10.32 6.31 17.08
C PRO A 277 -9.26 5.82 16.10
N LEU A 278 -9.06 6.53 14.99
CA LEU A 278 -8.05 6.21 13.98
C LEU A 278 -6.63 6.19 14.55
N ALA A 279 -6.32 7.07 15.50
CA ALA A 279 -5.01 7.09 16.17
C ALA A 279 -4.76 5.81 17.00
N ASP A 280 -5.80 5.21 17.56
CA ASP A 280 -5.67 3.94 18.30
C ASP A 280 -5.46 2.78 17.33
N LEU A 281 -6.20 2.76 16.22
CA LEU A 281 -6.04 1.77 15.16
C LEU A 281 -4.64 1.83 14.52
N HIS A 282 -4.12 3.03 14.32
CA HIS A 282 -2.75 3.26 13.84
C HIS A 282 -1.71 2.73 14.84
N ARG A 283 -1.92 2.96 16.14
CA ARG A 283 -1.05 2.42 17.18
C ARG A 283 -1.08 0.89 17.21
N ASP A 284 -2.25 0.28 17.05
CA ASP A 284 -2.38 -1.18 16.98
C ASP A 284 -1.67 -1.73 15.73
N PHE A 285 -1.78 -1.04 14.59
CA PHE A 285 -1.01 -1.35 13.37
C PHE A 285 0.49 -1.34 13.62
N LEU A 286 1.01 -0.29 14.26
CA LEU A 286 2.43 -0.17 14.59
C LEU A 286 2.89 -1.09 15.73
N SER A 287 1.97 -1.69 16.48
CA SER A 287 2.29 -2.57 17.60
C SER A 287 2.02 -4.05 17.31
N HIS A 288 1.53 -4.39 16.10
CA HIS A 288 1.17 -5.77 15.78
C HIS A 288 2.42 -6.64 15.58
N PRO A 289 2.69 -7.64 16.45
CA PRO A 289 3.98 -8.31 16.50
C PRO A 289 4.36 -8.98 15.17
N LEU A 290 3.44 -9.77 14.59
CA LEU A 290 3.72 -10.47 13.33
C LEU A 290 3.93 -9.51 12.15
N LEU A 291 3.20 -8.39 12.08
CA LEU A 291 3.40 -7.39 11.04
C LEU A 291 4.76 -6.71 11.19
N GLN A 292 5.15 -6.34 12.41
CA GLN A 292 6.45 -5.72 12.67
C GLN A 292 7.61 -6.69 12.40
N LEU A 293 7.45 -7.97 12.73
CA LEU A 293 8.41 -9.02 12.38
C LEU A 293 8.65 -9.07 10.86
N ILE A 294 7.60 -9.16 10.04
CA ILE A 294 7.76 -9.25 8.58
C ILE A 294 8.24 -7.93 7.96
N ARG A 295 7.96 -6.79 8.60
CA ARG A 295 8.51 -5.49 8.19
C ARG A 295 10.00 -5.38 8.45
N VAL A 296 10.52 -6.01 9.51
CA VAL A 296 11.95 -5.94 9.84
C VAL A 296 12.77 -7.05 9.20
N LEU A 297 12.32 -8.31 9.32
CA LEU A 297 13.09 -9.50 8.94
C LEU A 297 12.61 -10.17 7.65
N GLY A 298 11.53 -9.67 7.05
CA GLY A 298 10.87 -10.34 5.93
C GLY A 298 10.20 -11.66 6.36
N PHE A 299 10.13 -12.61 5.44
CA PHE A 299 9.42 -13.88 5.64
C PHE A 299 10.34 -15.05 6.00
N SER A 300 11.66 -14.86 6.00
CA SER A 300 12.61 -15.93 6.33
C SER A 300 12.39 -16.51 7.73
N GLU A 301 12.22 -15.64 8.75
CA GLU A 301 11.98 -16.10 10.13
C GLU A 301 10.63 -16.80 10.28
N VAL A 302 9.60 -16.26 9.62
CA VAL A 302 8.26 -16.86 9.54
C VAL A 302 8.32 -18.26 8.94
N TRP A 303 9.13 -18.45 7.89
CA TRP A 303 9.32 -19.74 7.26
C TRP A 303 10.06 -20.74 8.15
N THR A 304 11.14 -20.30 8.82
CA THR A 304 11.87 -21.11 9.81
C THR A 304 10.93 -21.60 10.92
N TRP A 305 10.07 -20.74 11.45
CA TRP A 305 9.10 -21.11 12.48
C TRP A 305 8.13 -22.21 12.03
N LEU A 306 7.69 -22.19 10.77
CA LEU A 306 6.80 -23.23 10.26
C LEU A 306 7.53 -24.57 10.14
N ARG A 307 8.78 -24.56 9.66
CA ARG A 307 9.58 -25.77 9.51
C ARG A 307 9.96 -26.41 10.86
N ASP A 308 10.43 -25.61 11.80
CA ASP A 308 10.90 -26.10 13.11
C ASP A 308 9.79 -26.79 13.90
N ASP A 309 8.55 -26.32 13.76
CA ASP A 309 7.38 -26.87 14.44
C ASP A 309 6.60 -27.87 13.55
N GLY A 310 7.13 -28.25 12.38
CA GLY A 310 6.56 -29.29 11.51
C GLY A 310 5.24 -28.90 10.80
N LEU A 311 5.04 -27.61 10.56
CA LEU A 311 3.84 -27.04 9.91
C LEU A 311 4.08 -26.67 8.43
N ASP A 312 5.26 -26.95 7.89
CA ASP A 312 5.60 -26.79 6.48
C ASP A 312 4.69 -27.63 5.55
N ALA A 313 4.20 -28.76 6.03
CA ALA A 313 3.20 -29.58 5.31
C ALA A 313 1.84 -28.87 5.07
N LEU A 314 1.57 -27.75 5.74
CA LEU A 314 0.32 -26.98 5.57
C LEU A 314 0.38 -25.98 4.40
N VAL A 315 1.56 -25.79 3.80
CA VAL A 315 1.78 -24.94 2.64
C VAL A 315 2.19 -25.78 1.42
N PRO A 316 2.03 -25.27 0.19
CA PRO A 316 2.52 -25.96 -1.00
C PRO A 316 4.05 -26.11 -0.99
N GLU A 317 4.54 -27.14 -1.67
CA GLU A 317 5.98 -27.40 -1.84
C GLU A 317 6.68 -26.26 -2.58
N GLU A 318 6.02 -25.72 -3.62
CA GLU A 318 6.48 -24.55 -4.35
C GLU A 318 5.89 -23.28 -3.74
N LEU A 319 6.77 -22.41 -3.24
CA LEU A 319 6.40 -21.13 -2.66
C LEU A 319 6.68 -19.97 -3.63
N PRO A 320 5.87 -18.91 -3.61
CA PRO A 320 6.15 -17.69 -4.34
C PRO A 320 7.45 -17.02 -3.87
N ASP A 321 8.25 -16.50 -4.80
CA ASP A 321 9.43 -15.69 -4.46
C ASP A 321 9.03 -14.27 -4.02
N ASP A 322 7.93 -13.73 -4.53
CA ASP A 322 7.44 -12.41 -4.16
C ASP A 322 6.81 -12.39 -2.76
N SER A 323 7.19 -11.39 -1.96
CA SER A 323 6.77 -11.28 -0.56
C SER A 323 5.28 -10.99 -0.37
N CYS A 324 4.64 -10.30 -1.31
CA CYS A 324 3.19 -10.04 -1.27
C CYS A 324 2.40 -11.32 -1.58
N ASP A 325 2.81 -12.09 -2.59
CA ASP A 325 2.16 -13.35 -2.92
C ASP A 325 2.37 -14.39 -1.81
N LEU A 326 3.60 -14.49 -1.28
CA LEU A 326 3.90 -15.37 -0.15
C LEU A 326 3.04 -14.99 1.08
N CYS A 327 2.95 -13.69 1.39
CA CYS A 327 2.07 -13.21 2.46
C CYS A 327 0.64 -13.70 2.25
N SER A 328 0.09 -13.47 1.06
CA SER A 328 -1.29 -13.87 0.75
C SER A 328 -1.49 -15.38 0.85
N LEU A 329 -0.53 -16.17 0.38
CA LEU A 329 -0.57 -17.63 0.47
C LEU A 329 -0.57 -18.12 1.93
N LEU A 330 0.39 -17.66 2.74
CA LEU A 330 0.52 -18.09 4.13
C LEU A 330 -0.70 -17.66 4.96
N MET A 331 -1.11 -16.41 4.79
CA MET A 331 -2.13 -15.79 5.62
C MET A 331 -3.54 -16.29 5.31
N ARG A 332 -3.78 -16.83 4.12
CA ARG A 332 -5.05 -17.51 3.77
C ARG A 332 -5.23 -18.87 4.40
N LYS A 333 -4.17 -19.48 4.93
CA LYS A 333 -4.24 -20.78 5.61
C LYS A 333 -4.54 -20.50 7.09
N PRO A 334 -5.78 -20.72 7.60
CA PRO A 334 -6.15 -20.25 8.92
C PRO A 334 -5.28 -20.81 10.05
N ALA A 335 -4.89 -22.09 9.94
CA ALA A 335 -3.99 -22.75 10.89
C ALA A 335 -2.58 -22.12 10.90
N VAL A 336 -2.03 -21.80 9.72
CA VAL A 336 -0.73 -21.14 9.58
C VAL A 336 -0.79 -19.72 10.14
N ALA A 337 -1.82 -18.95 9.75
CA ALA A 337 -2.01 -17.59 10.23
C ALA A 337 -2.16 -17.51 11.75
N ALA A 338 -2.97 -18.38 12.34
CA ALA A 338 -3.16 -18.46 13.79
C ALA A 338 -1.85 -18.81 14.50
N TYR A 339 -1.14 -19.84 14.03
CA TYR A 339 0.15 -20.24 14.60
C TYR A 339 1.18 -19.10 14.57
N LEU A 340 1.32 -18.41 13.44
CA LEU A 340 2.27 -17.31 13.30
C LEU A 340 1.92 -16.13 14.21
N ALA A 341 0.63 -15.80 14.34
CA ALA A 341 0.16 -14.74 15.22
C ALA A 341 0.43 -15.08 16.69
N GLU A 342 0.10 -16.31 17.12
CA GLU A 342 0.36 -16.80 18.47
C GLU A 342 1.85 -16.82 18.80
N ARG A 343 2.70 -17.28 17.87
CA ARG A 343 4.15 -17.34 18.07
C ARG A 343 4.77 -15.95 18.17
N ALA A 344 4.35 -15.00 17.32
CA ALA A 344 4.81 -13.62 17.38
C ALA A 344 4.36 -12.89 18.65
N ALA A 345 3.21 -13.28 19.23
CA ALA A 345 2.65 -12.71 20.46
C ALA A 345 3.23 -13.29 21.76
N ARG A 346 4.14 -14.27 21.71
CA ARG A 346 4.81 -14.77 22.92
C ARG A 346 5.63 -13.64 23.56
N PRO A 347 5.59 -13.43 24.90
CA PRO A 347 6.19 -12.26 25.53
C PRO A 347 7.66 -12.01 25.17
N GLU A 348 8.52 -13.05 25.18
CA GLU A 348 9.93 -12.90 24.80
C GLU A 348 10.09 -12.52 23.33
N VAL A 349 9.27 -13.09 22.45
CA VAL A 349 9.32 -12.87 21.00
C VAL A 349 8.84 -11.46 20.68
N GLU A 350 7.71 -11.05 21.25
CA GLU A 350 7.12 -9.72 21.10
C GLU A 350 8.11 -8.63 21.56
N ALA A 351 8.79 -8.83 22.70
CA ALA A 351 9.79 -7.89 23.21
C ALA A 351 11.01 -7.77 22.26
N ARG A 352 11.47 -8.87 21.66
CA ARG A 352 12.54 -8.84 20.66
C ARG A 352 12.10 -8.13 19.38
N ILE A 353 10.88 -8.37 18.92
CA ILE A 353 10.31 -7.68 17.75
C ILE A 353 10.23 -6.17 18.02
N ALA A 354 9.75 -5.76 19.20
CA ALA A 354 9.69 -4.35 19.56
C ALA A 354 11.08 -3.67 19.56
N LEU A 355 12.10 -4.36 20.07
CA LEU A 355 13.48 -3.89 20.01
C LEU A 355 13.98 -3.76 18.56
N LEU A 356 13.68 -4.76 17.73
CA LEU A 356 14.05 -4.78 16.32
C LEU A 356 13.36 -3.64 15.53
N ALA A 357 12.06 -3.46 15.67
CA ALA A 357 11.32 -2.36 15.04
C ALA A 357 11.89 -1.00 15.46
N SER A 358 12.17 -0.84 16.76
CA SER A 358 12.75 0.38 17.31
C SER A 358 14.17 0.67 16.80
N ARG A 359 15.02 -0.37 16.61
CA ARG A 359 16.41 -0.21 16.16
C ARG A 359 16.57 -0.13 14.65
N VAL A 360 15.74 -0.86 13.91
CA VAL A 360 15.86 -1.02 12.45
C VAL A 360 14.96 -0.02 11.71
N LEU A 361 13.73 0.18 12.19
CA LEU A 361 12.76 1.08 11.55
C LEU A 361 12.75 2.48 12.19
N GLY A 362 13.37 2.65 13.36
CA GLY A 362 13.23 3.88 14.16
C GLY A 362 11.83 4.04 14.75
N GLU A 363 11.04 2.96 14.83
CA GLU A 363 9.65 3.02 15.28
C GLU A 363 9.53 2.55 16.73
N HIS A 364 9.22 3.48 17.63
CA HIS A 364 9.23 3.22 19.07
C HIS A 364 7.85 2.85 19.64
N THR A 365 6.79 2.90 18.83
CA THR A 365 5.41 2.71 19.29
C THR A 365 5.18 1.38 19.99
N MET A 366 5.66 0.27 19.40
CA MET A 366 5.52 -1.06 19.99
C MET A 366 6.28 -1.17 21.32
N ALA A 367 7.49 -0.63 21.39
CA ALA A 367 8.31 -0.66 22.61
C ALA A 367 7.67 0.18 23.74
N LEU A 368 7.16 1.38 23.42
CA LEU A 368 6.42 2.22 24.35
C LEU A 368 5.14 1.54 24.86
N HIS A 369 4.43 0.82 23.99
CA HIS A 369 3.25 0.05 24.35
C HIS A 369 3.58 -1.07 25.36
N LEU A 370 4.66 -1.83 25.11
CA LEU A 370 5.10 -2.89 26.01
C LEU A 370 5.49 -2.37 27.40
N VAL A 371 6.24 -1.27 27.48
CA VAL A 371 6.61 -0.66 28.77
C VAL A 371 5.39 -0.26 29.59
N ARG A 372 4.37 0.33 28.94
CA ARG A 372 3.11 0.66 29.62
C ARG A 372 2.42 -0.60 30.15
N ARG A 373 2.31 -1.64 29.31
CA ARG A 373 1.71 -2.92 29.70
C ARG A 373 2.43 -3.58 30.88
N TRP A 374 3.77 -3.57 30.89
CA TRP A 374 4.56 -4.12 31.99
C TRP A 374 4.50 -3.30 33.28
N ARG A 375 4.23 -1.99 33.21
CA ARG A 375 3.97 -1.19 34.41
C ARG A 375 2.62 -1.54 35.04
N GLU A 376 1.61 -1.81 34.21
CA GLU A 376 0.27 -2.20 34.66
C GLU A 376 0.23 -3.66 35.12
N ALA A 377 1.02 -4.54 34.50
CA ALA A 377 1.13 -5.96 34.83
C ALA A 377 2.59 -6.43 34.81
N PRO A 378 3.37 -6.21 35.89
CA PRO A 378 4.79 -6.56 35.96
C PRO A 378 5.11 -8.02 35.66
N ASP A 379 4.22 -8.94 36.05
CA ASP A 379 4.40 -10.39 35.83
C ASP A 379 4.31 -10.79 34.35
N SER A 380 3.82 -9.90 33.47
CA SER A 380 3.81 -10.12 32.02
C SER A 380 5.14 -9.77 31.33
N ARG A 381 6.15 -9.34 32.09
CA ARG A 381 7.50 -9.05 31.60
C ARG A 381 8.32 -10.35 31.49
N PRO A 382 8.85 -10.68 30.29
CA PRO A 382 9.72 -11.84 30.13
C PRO A 382 11.09 -11.65 30.82
N PRO A 383 11.74 -12.75 31.27
CA PRO A 383 13.12 -12.69 31.78
C PRO A 383 14.10 -12.10 30.75
N GLY A 384 15.11 -11.36 31.24
CA GLY A 384 16.15 -10.77 30.39
C GLY A 384 15.83 -9.38 29.79
N PHE A 385 14.67 -8.80 30.14
CA PHE A 385 14.24 -7.46 29.70
C PHE A 385 14.13 -6.45 30.85
N ALA A 386 14.93 -6.61 31.90
CA ALA A 386 14.91 -5.69 33.06
C ALA A 386 15.27 -4.25 32.67
N ASP A 387 16.26 -4.09 31.78
CA ASP A 387 16.77 -2.78 31.34
C ASP A 387 15.99 -2.18 30.15
N PHE A 388 14.87 -2.82 29.75
CA PHE A 388 14.10 -2.38 28.58
C PHE A 388 13.45 -1.01 28.82
N ASP A 389 13.06 -0.71 30.06
CA ASP A 389 12.49 0.60 30.41
C ASP A 389 13.52 1.73 30.21
N ASP A 390 14.78 1.48 30.55
CA ASP A 390 15.88 2.43 30.36
C ASP A 390 16.17 2.64 28.87
N TYR A 391 16.15 1.57 28.08
CA TYR A 391 16.25 1.66 26.62
C TYR A 391 15.14 2.52 26.02
N VAL A 392 13.88 2.28 26.40
CA VAL A 392 12.73 3.03 25.89
C VAL A 392 12.76 4.49 26.36
N ALA A 393 13.21 4.76 27.59
CA ALA A 393 13.38 6.12 28.10
C ALA A 393 14.45 6.91 27.31
N ALA A 394 15.55 6.26 26.91
CA ALA A 394 16.59 6.87 26.11
C ALA A 394 16.08 7.28 24.72
N VAL A 395 15.43 6.36 23.99
CA VAL A 395 14.93 6.64 22.62
C VAL A 395 13.76 7.64 22.61
N ALA A 396 12.88 7.60 23.62
CA ALA A 396 11.81 8.58 23.76
C ALA A 396 12.35 10.00 24.08
N GLY A 397 13.50 10.10 24.74
CA GLY A 397 14.18 11.38 24.99
C GLY A 397 14.80 12.00 23.73
N GLU A 398 15.25 11.18 22.79
CA GLU A 398 15.84 11.61 21.52
C GLU A 398 14.79 12.17 20.54
N GLU A 399 13.57 11.60 20.50
CA GLU A 399 12.44 12.11 19.69
C GLU A 399 12.05 13.55 20.08
N VAL A 400 12.03 13.88 21.38
CA VAL A 400 11.70 15.22 21.88
C VAL A 400 12.79 16.23 21.50
N GLY A 401 14.04 15.78 21.34
CA GLY A 401 15.16 16.61 20.87
C GLY A 401 15.07 16.95 19.39
N HIS A 402 14.75 15.96 18.54
CA HIS A 402 14.60 16.16 17.09
C HIS A 402 13.33 16.94 16.72
N ALA A 403 12.21 16.72 17.43
CA ALA A 403 10.97 17.46 17.20
C ALA A 403 11.05 18.96 17.57
N ARG A 404 12.06 19.37 18.34
CA ARG A 404 12.33 20.78 18.68
C ARG A 404 13.32 21.45 17.73
N ALA A 405 13.97 20.71 16.84
CA ALA A 405 15.05 21.19 15.97
C ALA A 405 14.61 21.43 14.52
N ASN A 406 13.35 21.13 14.16
CA ASN A 406 12.78 21.33 12.82
C ASN A 406 11.69 22.39 12.79
#